data_AF-A0A8T3XYR6-F1
#
_entry.id   AF-A0A8T3XYR6-F1
#
_cell.length_a   1.000
_cell.length_b   1.000
_cell.length_c   1.000
_cell.angle_alpha   90.00
_cell.angle_beta   90.00
_cell.angle_gamma   90.00
#
_symmetry.space_group_name_H-M   'P 1'
#
loop_
_entity.id
_entity.type
_entity.pdbx_description
1 polymer ?
#
loop_
_entity_poly.entity_id
_entity_poly.type
_entity_poly.pdbx_seq_one_letter_code
_entity_poly.pdbx_strand_id
1 'polypeptide(L)' 'MPKCVYCGKNYEFPNGVTIVTNKGNINYICSSKCRKNMQMNRRKVRWITKGKEELVRK' A
#
# COMPACT_ATOMS: atom_id res chain seq x y z
N MET A 1 1.81 -7.70 11.46
CA MET A 1 2.33 -7.62 10.07
C MET A 1 2.10 -6.20 9.56
N PRO A 2 3.12 -5.46 9.07
CA PRO A 2 2.89 -4.12 8.53
C PRO A 2 1.91 -4.14 7.36
N LYS A 3 0.94 -3.22 7.39
CA LYS A 3 -0.11 -3.10 6.38
C LYS A 3 0.27 -2.01 5.39
N CYS A 4 0.29 -2.34 4.11
CA CYS A 4 0.59 -1.34 3.10
C CYS A 4 -0.56 -0.33 2.97
N VAL A 5 -0.25 0.97 3.09
CA VAL A 5 -1.23 2.06 3.00
C VAL A 5 -1.89 2.13 1.62
N TYR A 6 -1.16 1.74 0.57
CA TYR A 6 -1.62 1.85 -0.81
C TYR A 6 -2.48 0.66 -1.26
N CYS A 7 -2.00 -0.57 -1.10
CA CYS A 7 -2.71 -1.77 -1.56
C CYS A 7 -3.57 -2.45 -0.48
N GLY A 8 -3.42 -2.07 0.80
CA GLY A 8 -4.15 -2.65 1.92
C GLY A 8 -3.75 -4.07 2.30
N LYS A 9 -2.81 -4.69 1.58
CA LYS A 9 -2.30 -6.03 1.87
C LYS A 9 -1.30 -5.98 3.03
N ASN A 10 -1.33 -7.03 3.85
CA ASN A 10 -0.28 -7.32 4.81
C ASN A 10 0.93 -7.88 4.06
N TYR A 11 2.15 -7.53 4.48
CA TYR A 11 3.38 -8.06 3.87
C TYR A 11 4.38 -8.45 4.94
N GLU A 12 5.17 -9.49 4.66
CA GLU A 12 6.15 -10.02 5.62
C GLU A 12 7.43 -9.17 5.62
N PHE A 13 7.96 -8.93 6.83
CA PHE A 13 9.25 -8.27 7.04
C PHE A 13 10.38 -9.19 6.54
N PRO A 14 11.46 -8.69 5.90
CA PRO A 14 11.91 -7.30 5.78
C PRO A 14 11.49 -6.56 4.50
N ASN A 15 10.50 -7.07 3.76
CA ASN A 15 10.17 -6.50 2.45
C ASN A 15 9.51 -5.12 2.57
N GLY A 16 9.77 -4.21 1.63
CA GLY A 16 9.07 -2.92 1.54
C GLY A 16 9.88 -1.71 1.99
N VAL A 17 9.21 -0.55 2.03
CA VAL A 17 9.81 0.75 2.35
C VAL A 17 8.88 1.54 3.26
N THR A 18 9.44 2.16 4.28
CA THR A 18 8.75 3.09 5.17
C THR A 18 8.99 4.52 4.70
N ILE A 19 7.93 5.25 4.38
CA ILE A 19 8.00 6.66 4.00
C ILE A 19 7.52 7.51 5.16
N VAL A 20 8.41 8.32 5.72
CA VAL A 20 8.07 9.31 6.74
C VAL A 20 7.76 10.63 6.04
N THR A 21 6.56 11.17 6.29
CA THR A 21 6.16 12.47 5.73
C THR A 21 6.62 13.61 6.62
N ASN A 22 6.74 14.83 6.08
CA ASN A 22 7.11 16.03 6.85
C ASN A 22 6.16 16.33 8.02
N LYS A 23 4.93 15.77 7.99
CA LYS A 23 3.94 15.87 9.07
C LYS A 23 4.14 14.82 10.18
N GLY A 24 5.17 13.97 10.08
CA GLY A 24 5.44 12.87 11.01
C GLY A 24 4.65 11.58 10.72
N ASN A 25 3.76 11.55 9.72
CA ASN A 25 3.03 10.32 9.39
C ASN A 25 3.97 9.27 8.79
N ILE A 26 3.83 8.04 9.28
CA ILE A 26 4.59 6.87 8.84
C ILE A 26 3.73 6.05 7.86
N ASN A 27 4.15 6.01 6.60
CA ASN A 27 3.45 5.26 5.55
C ASN A 27 4.25 4.01 5.18
N TYR A 28 3.68 2.85 5.47
CA TYR A 28 4.23 1.55 5.09
C TYR A 28 3.86 1.19 3.66
N ILE A 29 4.85 0.82 2.84
CA ILE A 29 4.66 0.43 1.44
C ILE A 29 5.30 -0.93 1.19
N CYS A 30 4.56 -1.85 0.57
CA CYS A 30 5.05 -3.20 0.31
C CYS A 30 6.02 -3.31 -0.89
N SER A 31 5.95 -2.42 -1.88
CA SER A 31 6.78 -2.51 -3.09
C SER A 31 6.95 -1.19 -3.85
N SER A 32 7.98 -1.13 -4.69
CA SER A 32 8.27 -0.01 -5.60
C SER A 32 7.08 0.32 -6.53
N LYS A 33 6.28 -0.69 -6.90
CA LYS A 33 5.05 -0.52 -7.71
C LYS A 33 4.03 0.35 -6.99
N CYS A 34 3.81 0.09 -5.70
CA CYS A 34 2.89 0.87 -4.88
C CYS A 34 3.41 2.31 -4.67
N ARG A 35 4.72 2.48 -4.44
CA ARG A 35 5.34 3.81 -4.32
C ARG A 35 5.16 4.65 -5.59
N LYS A 36 5.52 4.10 -6.76
CA LYS A 36 5.40 4.83 -8.04
C LYS A 36 3.95 5.21 -8.35
N ASN A 37 3.00 4.31 -8.12
CA ASN A 37 1.59 4.65 -8.36
C ASN A 37 1.04 5.68 -7.37
N MET A 38 1.50 5.65 -6.11
CA MET A 38 1.17 6.67 -5.12
C MET A 38 1.70 8.05 -5.54
N GLN A 39 2.94 8.12 -6.06
CA GLN A 39 3.53 9.36 -6.59
C GLN A 39 2.82 9.88 -7.84
N MET A 40 2.31 8.98 -8.70
CA MET A 40 1.50 9.34 -9.86
C MET A 40 0.03 9.67 -9.52
N ASN A 41 -0.35 9.71 -8.23
CA ASN A 41 -1.73 9.93 -7.78
C ASN A 41 -2.78 8.94 -8.34
N ARG A 42 -2.37 7.74 -8.76
CA ARG A 42 -3.26 6.73 -9.36
C ARG A 42 -3.96 5.91 -8.29
N ARG A 43 -5.07 6.39 -7.70
CA ARG A 43 -5.76 5.69 -6.59
C ARG A 43 -6.76 4.60 -7.03
N LYS A 44 -7.34 4.69 -8.24
CA LYS A 44 -8.39 3.79 -8.73
C LYS A 44 -7.84 2.78 -9.75
N VAL A 45 -7.04 1.82 -9.30
CA VAL A 45 -6.49 0.79 -10.20
C VAL A 45 -7.17 -0.56 -9.95
N ARG A 46 -7.68 -1.20 -11.02
CA ARG A 46 -8.46 -2.44 -10.97
C ARG A 46 -7.84 -3.54 -10.08
N TRP A 47 -6.51 -3.70 -10.11
CA TRP A 47 -5.81 -4.73 -9.32
C TRP A 47 -5.79 -4.48 -7.81
N ILE A 48 -6.03 -3.24 -7.37
CA ILE A 48 -6.15 -2.89 -5.94
C ILE A 48 -7.61 -3.04 -5.51
N THR A 49 -8.54 -2.58 -6.33
CA THR A 49 -9.98 -2.66 -6.04
C THR A 49 -10.43 -4.11 -5.88
N LYS A 50 -9.95 -5.01 -6.75
CA LYS A 50 -10.21 -6.46 -6.64
C LYS A 50 -9.75 -7.03 -5.29
N GLY A 51 -8.56 -6.65 -4.83
CA GLY A 51 -8.03 -7.12 -3.55
C GLY A 51 -8.79 -6.57 -2.32
N LYS A 52 -9.49 -5.43 -2.45
CA LYS A 52 -10.38 -4.90 -1.40
C LYS A 52 -11.71 -5.65 -1.38
N GLU A 53 -12.29 -5.97 -2.54
CA GLU A 53 -13.54 -6.74 -2.62
C GLU A 53 -13.39 -8.17 -2.07
N GLU A 54 -12.23 -8.80 -2.27
CA GLU A 54 -11.92 -10.12 -1.69
C GLU A 54 -11.79 -10.09 -0.16
N LEU A 55 -11.37 -8.97 0.43
CA LEU A 55 -11.29 -8.80 1.89
C LEU A 55 -12.63 -8.49 2.55
N VAL A 56 -13.63 -8.00 1.80
CA VAL A 56 -14.98 -7.69 2.31
C VAL A 56 -15.91 -8.90 2.22
N ARG A 57 -15.61 -9.85 1.32
CA ARG A 57 -16.36 -11.10 1.13
C ARG A 57 -15.92 -12.24 2.07
N LYS A 58 -14.86 -12.05 2.85
CA LYS A 58 -14.41 -12.95 3.91
C LYS A 58 -14.77 -12.36 5.26
#